data_AF-A0AAW6CQD6-F1
#
_entry.id   AF-A0AAW6CQD6-F1
#
_cell.length_a   1.000
_cell.length_b   1.000
_cell.length_c   1.000
_cell.angle_alpha   90.00
_cell.angle_beta   90.00
_cell.angle_gamma   90.00
#
_symmetry.space_group_name_H-M   'P 1'
#
loop_
_entity.id
_entity.type
_entity.pdbx_description
1 polymer ?
#
loop_
_entity_poly.entity_id
_entity_poly.type
_entity_poly.pdbx_seq_one_letter_code
_entity_poly.pdbx_strand_id
1 'polypeptide(L)'
;GHNYVQLRDVGRAVDFGVAYDQGANCVLVDTSSPYTEESAAPAPSGVVTIPQSDTPLRLKEGDKVLCDDGTTYEITDLKLWEPPAPLPTPTCDWNQFPELKLPEVQVLRFQSQTGDRLHILNLYETRRMLYTLYNAVPNCPELWEAGAIKLNSKGEPILRLSMGITESSGVQTFWPWRDEQLTRVFYSAPMARFEVEAWDVYKNGKYLYTEYNVMGM
;
A
#
# COMPACT_ATOMS: atom_id res chain seq x y z
N GLY A 1 -17.59 33.39 15.07
CA GLY A 1 -17.24 32.08 14.47
C GLY A 1 -17.11 32.27 12.98
N HIS A 2 -16.13 31.62 12.36
CA HIS A 2 -15.94 31.65 10.91
C HIS A 2 -16.05 30.22 10.37
N ASN A 3 -16.67 30.07 9.20
CA ASN A 3 -16.73 28.82 8.46
C ASN A 3 -15.92 29.00 7.18
N TYR A 4 -15.12 27.99 6.84
CA TYR A 4 -14.31 27.95 5.63
C TYR A 4 -14.83 26.84 4.74
N VAL A 5 -14.94 27.11 3.44
CA VAL A 5 -15.33 26.16 2.40
C VAL A 5 -14.28 26.18 1.30
N GLN A 6 -14.05 25.04 0.65
CA GLN A 6 -13.16 25.02 -0.51
C GLN A 6 -13.85 25.72 -1.69
N LEU A 7 -13.18 26.70 -2.28
CA LEU A 7 -13.74 27.49 -3.39
C LEU A 7 -14.16 26.61 -4.58
N ARG A 8 -13.45 25.50 -4.81
CA ARG A 8 -13.79 24.56 -5.88
C ARG A 8 -15.03 23.72 -5.60
N ASP A 9 -15.32 23.38 -4.34
CA ASP A 9 -16.59 22.73 -4.02
C ASP A 9 -17.76 23.66 -4.33
N VAL A 10 -17.58 24.97 -4.10
CA VAL A 10 -18.56 25.99 -4.48
C VAL A 10 -18.61 26.13 -6.01
N GLY A 11 -17.46 26.18 -6.69
CA GLY A 11 -17.37 26.21 -8.15
C GLY A 11 -18.07 25.03 -8.82
N ARG A 12 -17.91 23.81 -8.29
CA ARG A 12 -18.59 22.59 -8.74
C ARG A 12 -20.09 22.64 -8.49
N ALA A 13 -20.52 23.15 -7.33
CA ALA A 13 -21.93 23.22 -6.97
C ALA A 13 -22.71 24.29 -7.75
N VAL A 14 -22.05 25.40 -8.09
CA VAL A 14 -22.66 26.59 -8.74
C VAL A 14 -22.31 26.67 -10.24
N ASP A 15 -21.41 25.82 -10.71
CA ASP A 15 -20.93 25.71 -12.09
C ASP A 15 -20.24 26.98 -12.63
N PHE A 16 -19.19 27.42 -11.92
CA PHE A 16 -18.29 28.48 -12.41
C PHE A 16 -16.84 28.02 -12.47
N GLY A 17 -16.09 28.59 -13.42
CA GLY A 17 -14.68 28.32 -13.64
C GLY A 17 -13.82 28.85 -12.49
N VAL A 18 -12.91 28.01 -12.00
CA VAL A 18 -11.90 28.37 -11.00
C VAL A 18 -10.53 27.97 -11.52
N ALA A 19 -9.64 28.95 -11.67
CA ALA A 19 -8.25 28.72 -12.09
C ALA A 19 -7.28 29.44 -11.16
N TYR A 20 -6.05 28.94 -11.06
CA TYR A 20 -4.97 29.66 -10.38
C TYR A 20 -3.99 30.19 -11.43
N ASP A 21 -3.79 31.50 -11.45
CA ASP A 21 -2.76 32.14 -12.26
C ASP A 21 -1.49 32.25 -11.43
N GLN A 22 -0.52 31.38 -11.73
CA GLN A 22 0.77 31.38 -11.06
C GLN A 22 1.62 32.61 -11.40
N GLY A 23 1.48 33.20 -12.58
CA GLY A 23 2.24 34.37 -13.02
C GLY A 23 1.81 35.65 -12.29
N ALA A 24 0.51 35.77 -12.01
CA ALA A 24 -0.06 36.86 -11.22
C ALA A 24 -0.22 36.54 -9.72
N ASN A 25 0.05 35.30 -9.31
CA ASN A 25 -0.17 34.77 -7.97
C ASN A 25 -1.60 35.06 -7.45
N CYS A 26 -2.61 34.77 -8.26
CA CYS A 26 -4.00 35.04 -7.93
C CYS A 26 -4.94 33.90 -8.35
N VAL A 27 -6.11 33.84 -7.73
CA VAL A 27 -7.18 32.93 -8.12
C VAL A 27 -8.13 33.67 -9.06
N LEU A 28 -8.36 33.09 -10.23
CA LEU A 28 -9.32 33.55 -11.22
C LEU A 28 -10.64 32.83 -11.02
N VAL A 29 -11.72 33.61 -10.98
CA VAL A 29 -13.11 33.13 -10.93
C VAL A 29 -13.81 33.64 -12.18
N ASP A 30 -14.31 32.72 -13.00
CA ASP A 30 -15.01 33.03 -14.23
C ASP A 30 -16.43 32.44 -14.19
N THR A 31 -17.41 33.30 -14.01
CA THR A 31 -18.83 32.92 -13.95
C THR A 31 -19.45 32.66 -15.32
N SER A 32 -18.69 32.85 -16.41
CA SER A 32 -19.14 32.59 -17.78
C SER A 32 -18.63 31.26 -18.34
N SER A 33 -17.68 30.63 -17.65
CA SER A 33 -17.13 29.31 -17.98
C SER A 33 -17.65 28.26 -16.98
N PRO A 34 -18.00 27.04 -17.43
CA PRO A 34 -18.40 25.96 -16.52
C PRO A 34 -17.23 25.52 -15.65
N TYR A 35 -17.55 24.86 -14.55
CA TYR A 35 -16.52 24.24 -13.71
C TYR A 35 -15.81 23.13 -14.48
N THR A 36 -14.48 23.18 -14.48
CA THR A 36 -13.63 22.12 -15.02
C THR A 36 -12.85 21.50 -13.87
N GLU A 37 -12.90 20.18 -13.74
CA GLU A 37 -12.05 19.47 -12.78
C GLU A 37 -10.59 19.80 -13.07
N GLU A 38 -9.80 20.02 -12.01
CA GLU A 38 -8.36 20.16 -12.18
C GLU A 38 -7.83 18.85 -12.76
N SER A 39 -7.38 18.89 -14.01
CA SER A 39 -6.60 17.80 -14.57
C SER A 39 -5.37 17.69 -13.68
N ALA A 40 -5.19 16.53 -13.04
CA ALA A 40 -4.01 16.25 -12.23
C ALA A 40 -2.80 16.72 -13.05
N ALA A 41 -2.00 17.62 -12.46
CA ALA A 41 -0.81 18.13 -13.14
C ALA A 41 -0.06 16.93 -13.73
N PRO A 42 0.35 16.97 -15.01
CA PRO A 42 1.06 15.86 -15.61
C PRO A 42 2.22 15.48 -14.68
N ALA A 43 2.30 14.20 -14.34
CA ALA A 43 3.32 13.71 -13.40
C ALA A 43 4.68 14.29 -13.81
N PRO A 44 5.44 14.89 -12.87
CA PRO A 44 6.69 15.55 -13.21
C PRO A 44 7.58 14.60 -14.02
N SER A 45 8.06 15.07 -15.18
CA SER A 45 8.90 14.26 -16.06
C SER A 45 10.13 13.74 -15.31
N GLY A 46 10.39 12.44 -15.39
CA GLY A 46 11.55 11.81 -14.74
C GLY A 46 11.26 11.18 -13.37
N VAL A 47 9.98 11.03 -12.97
CA VAL A 47 9.61 10.17 -11.84
C VAL A 47 9.48 8.71 -12.25
N VAL A 48 9.91 7.81 -11.37
CA VAL A 48 9.77 6.36 -11.52
C VAL A 48 8.34 5.94 -11.22
N THR A 49 7.80 5.06 -12.06
CA THR A 49 6.51 4.42 -11.84
C THR A 49 6.65 3.31 -10.79
N ILE A 50 5.86 3.41 -9.72
CA ILE A 50 5.76 2.34 -8.72
C ILE A 50 4.83 1.24 -9.25
N PRO A 51 5.21 -0.05 -9.21
CA PRO A 51 4.38 -1.13 -9.75
C PRO A 51 3.05 -1.28 -9.01
N GLN A 52 1.93 -1.25 -9.75
CA GLN A 52 0.60 -1.63 -9.28
C GLN A 52 0.34 -3.13 -9.53
N SER A 53 1.30 -3.99 -9.16
CA SER A 53 1.25 -5.43 -9.45
C SER A 53 2.24 -6.22 -8.59
N ASP A 54 2.29 -7.53 -8.81
CA ASP A 54 3.28 -8.45 -8.20
C ASP A 54 4.67 -8.35 -8.88
N THR A 55 5.01 -7.19 -9.44
CA THR A 55 6.36 -6.93 -9.98
C THR A 55 7.21 -6.28 -8.88
N PRO A 56 8.41 -6.80 -8.58
CA PRO A 56 9.30 -6.17 -7.61
C PRO A 56 9.60 -4.71 -7.97
N LEU A 57 9.45 -3.80 -7.00
CA LEU A 57 9.96 -2.43 -7.13
C LEU A 57 11.49 -2.47 -7.19
N ARG A 58 12.06 -1.81 -8.19
CA ARG A 58 13.52 -1.72 -8.39
C ARG A 58 13.91 -0.27 -8.65
N LEU A 59 14.25 0.42 -7.58
CA LEU A 59 14.77 1.79 -7.62
C LEU A 59 16.29 1.80 -7.83
N LYS A 60 16.81 2.94 -8.27
CA LYS A 60 18.22 3.26 -8.44
C LYS A 60 18.55 4.57 -7.74
N GLU A 61 19.81 4.74 -7.36
CA GLU A 61 20.28 6.05 -6.88
C GLU A 61 20.12 7.10 -7.99
N GLY A 62 19.55 8.26 -7.63
CA GLY A 62 19.14 9.33 -8.54
C GLY A 62 17.68 9.24 -9.01
N ASP A 63 16.98 8.12 -8.77
CA ASP A 63 15.56 8.01 -9.10
C ASP A 63 14.74 8.98 -8.25
N LYS A 64 13.71 9.56 -8.86
CA LYS A 64 12.72 10.37 -8.17
C LYS A 64 11.40 9.62 -8.13
N VAL A 65 10.74 9.60 -6.99
CA VAL A 65 9.40 9.03 -6.85
C VAL A 65 8.40 10.15 -6.60
N LEU A 66 7.21 10.03 -7.20
CA LEU A 66 6.08 10.91 -6.93
C LEU A 66 5.36 10.40 -5.70
N CYS A 67 5.24 11.24 -4.67
CA CYS A 67 4.50 10.96 -3.45
C CYS A 67 3.03 11.28 -3.61
N ASP A 68 2.19 10.67 -2.77
CA ASP A 68 0.73 10.86 -2.80
C ASP A 68 0.32 12.30 -2.43
N ASP A 69 1.18 13.03 -1.71
CA ASP A 69 1.03 14.45 -1.40
C ASP A 69 1.40 15.39 -2.56
N GLY A 70 1.75 14.84 -3.72
CA GLY A 70 2.17 15.57 -4.92
C GLY A 70 3.63 16.01 -4.92
N THR A 71 4.39 15.77 -3.84
CA THR A 71 5.82 16.09 -3.79
C THR A 71 6.66 15.01 -4.48
N THR A 72 7.92 15.34 -4.78
CA THR A 72 8.89 14.35 -5.26
C THR A 72 9.92 14.03 -4.19
N TYR A 73 10.33 12.76 -4.13
CA TYR A 73 11.36 12.27 -3.22
C TYR A 73 12.50 11.63 -4.03
N GLU A 74 13.74 12.01 -3.75
CA GLU A 74 14.91 11.51 -4.47
C GLU A 74 15.60 10.40 -3.67
N ILE A 75 15.88 9.29 -4.34
CA ILE A 75 16.61 8.15 -3.79
C ILE A 75 18.10 8.42 -3.95
N THR A 76 18.85 8.41 -2.85
CA THR A 76 20.27 8.80 -2.83
C THR A 76 21.21 7.70 -2.33
N ASP A 77 20.71 6.71 -1.60
CA ASP A 77 21.53 5.61 -1.07
C ASP A 77 20.70 4.33 -0.99
N LEU A 78 21.10 3.31 -1.76
CA LEU A 78 20.49 1.97 -1.78
C LEU A 78 21.43 0.87 -1.29
N LYS A 79 22.49 1.20 -0.54
CA LYS A 79 23.51 0.22 -0.13
C LYS A 79 22.97 -0.95 0.70
N LEU A 80 21.88 -0.73 1.43
CA LEU A 80 21.21 -1.75 2.24
C LEU A 80 20.08 -2.47 1.49
N TRP A 81 19.74 -2.01 0.29
CA TRP A 81 18.67 -2.60 -0.49
C TRP A 81 19.16 -3.89 -1.15
N GLU A 82 18.37 -4.94 -1.00
CA GLU A 82 18.62 -6.23 -1.60
C GLU A 82 17.43 -6.62 -2.49
N PRO A 83 17.65 -7.23 -3.67
CA PRO A 83 16.56 -7.78 -4.45
C PRO A 83 15.77 -8.80 -3.63
N PRO A 84 14.44 -8.76 -3.68
CA PRO A 84 13.64 -9.69 -2.90
C PRO A 84 13.77 -11.12 -3.44
N ALA A 85 13.63 -12.10 -2.54
CA ALA A 85 13.60 -13.50 -2.93
C ALA A 85 12.37 -13.80 -3.81
N PRO A 86 12.38 -14.87 -4.62
CA PRO A 86 11.21 -15.31 -5.36
C PRO A 86 9.99 -15.52 -4.46
N LEU A 87 8.80 -15.25 -4.98
CA LEU A 87 7.56 -15.54 -4.28
C LEU A 87 7.45 -17.06 -3.97
N PRO A 88 6.85 -17.44 -2.82
CA PRO A 88 6.62 -18.84 -2.49
C PRO A 88 5.88 -19.58 -3.60
N THR A 89 6.23 -20.83 -3.84
CA THR A 89 5.50 -21.72 -4.75
C THR A 89 4.31 -22.37 -4.02
N PRO A 90 3.18 -22.64 -4.69
CA PRO A 90 2.04 -23.29 -4.05
C PRO A 90 2.37 -24.68 -3.49
N THR A 91 2.02 -24.92 -2.23
CA THR A 91 2.05 -26.26 -1.60
C THR A 91 0.68 -26.95 -1.62
N CYS A 92 -0.36 -26.23 -2.02
CA CYS A 92 -1.73 -26.70 -2.21
C CYS A 92 -2.39 -25.93 -3.36
N ASP A 93 -3.61 -26.30 -3.75
CA ASP A 93 -4.35 -25.59 -4.80
C ASP A 93 -4.90 -24.25 -4.27
N TRP A 94 -4.23 -23.15 -4.62
CA TRP A 94 -4.60 -21.81 -4.21
C TRP A 94 -5.89 -21.28 -4.86
N ASN A 95 -6.41 -21.94 -5.90
CA ASN A 95 -7.71 -21.56 -6.49
C ASN A 95 -8.88 -21.76 -5.51
N GLN A 96 -8.64 -22.49 -4.42
CA GLN A 96 -9.60 -22.66 -3.33
C GLN A 96 -9.69 -21.43 -2.41
N PHE A 97 -8.70 -20.54 -2.43
CA PHE A 97 -8.67 -19.35 -1.58
C PHE A 97 -9.49 -18.20 -2.19
N PRO A 98 -10.04 -17.31 -1.34
CA PRO A 98 -10.79 -16.17 -1.85
C PRO A 98 -9.89 -15.23 -2.67
N GLU A 99 -10.43 -14.70 -3.76
CA GLU A 99 -9.78 -13.65 -4.53
C GLU A 99 -9.71 -12.38 -3.66
N LEU A 100 -8.49 -11.85 -3.50
CA LEU A 100 -8.25 -10.67 -2.69
C LEU A 100 -8.08 -9.43 -3.56
N LYS A 101 -8.77 -8.34 -3.19
CA LYS A 101 -8.58 -7.04 -3.84
C LYS A 101 -7.15 -6.55 -3.62
N LEU A 102 -6.45 -6.24 -4.70
CA LEU A 102 -5.15 -5.57 -4.64
C LEU A 102 -5.34 -4.12 -4.15
N PRO A 103 -4.65 -3.69 -3.08
CA PRO A 103 -4.69 -2.29 -2.67
C PRO A 103 -3.99 -1.41 -3.70
N GLU A 104 -4.43 -0.16 -3.80
CA GLU A 104 -3.69 0.86 -4.56
C GLU A 104 -2.33 1.08 -3.89
N VAL A 105 -1.29 1.21 -4.71
CA VAL A 105 0.03 1.51 -4.19
C VAL A 105 0.05 2.88 -3.56
N GLN A 106 0.70 2.99 -2.40
CA GLN A 106 0.79 4.21 -1.62
C GLN A 106 2.24 4.65 -1.50
N VAL A 107 2.48 5.95 -1.63
CA VAL A 107 3.79 6.58 -1.53
C VAL A 107 3.70 7.72 -0.52
N LEU A 108 3.89 7.38 0.75
CA LEU A 108 3.65 8.27 1.88
C LEU A 108 4.95 8.97 2.31
N ARG A 109 4.94 10.30 2.32
CA ARG A 109 6.06 11.11 2.80
C ARG A 109 5.74 11.76 4.14
N PHE A 110 6.72 11.73 5.05
CA PHE A 110 6.59 12.32 6.38
C PHE A 110 7.81 13.22 6.66
N GLN A 111 7.59 14.53 6.66
CA GLN A 111 8.62 15.51 6.94
C GLN A 111 8.57 15.98 8.39
N SER A 112 9.71 15.98 9.07
CA SER A 112 9.83 16.46 10.45
C SER A 112 11.20 17.10 10.69
N GLN A 113 11.38 17.73 11.86
CA GLN A 113 12.68 18.24 12.30
C GLN A 113 13.76 17.14 12.38
N THR A 114 13.36 15.87 12.51
CA THR A 114 14.27 14.72 12.65
C THR A 114 14.64 14.05 11.33
N GLY A 115 14.10 14.55 10.22
CA GLY A 115 14.37 14.07 8.86
C GLY A 115 13.10 13.87 8.02
N ASP A 116 13.34 13.43 6.80
CA ASP A 116 12.36 13.24 5.73
C ASP A 116 12.22 11.74 5.43
N ARG A 117 11.09 11.16 5.85
CA ARG A 117 10.81 9.73 5.65
C ARG A 117 9.91 9.52 4.46
N LEU A 118 10.15 8.42 3.76
CA LEU A 118 9.30 7.93 2.70
C LEU A 118 8.95 6.47 3.00
N HIS A 119 7.68 6.12 2.86
CA HIS A 119 7.17 4.77 2.98
C HIS A 119 6.48 4.43 1.65
N ILE A 120 6.95 3.38 0.97
CA ILE A 120 6.35 2.90 -0.27
C ILE A 120 5.69 1.55 0.01
N LEU A 121 4.39 1.41 -0.27
CA LEU A 121 3.70 0.13 -0.14
C LEU A 121 4.28 -0.87 -1.14
N ASN A 122 4.93 -1.90 -0.63
CA ASN A 122 5.60 -2.91 -1.43
C ASN A 122 4.63 -4.07 -1.70
N LEU A 123 3.93 -4.00 -2.84
CA LEU A 123 2.93 -5.01 -3.23
C LEU A 123 3.54 -6.39 -3.48
N TYR A 124 4.79 -6.45 -3.96
CA TYR A 124 5.50 -7.73 -4.13
C TYR A 124 5.75 -8.41 -2.78
N GLU A 125 6.23 -7.65 -1.80
CA GLU A 125 6.49 -8.17 -0.45
C GLU A 125 5.20 -8.47 0.32
N THR A 126 4.16 -7.67 0.12
CA THR A 126 2.80 -7.96 0.60
C THR A 126 2.28 -9.29 0.01
N ARG A 127 2.54 -9.54 -1.29
CA ARG A 127 2.22 -10.82 -1.93
C ARG A 127 3.02 -11.98 -1.34
N ARG A 128 4.30 -11.77 -1.03
CA ARG A 128 5.15 -12.77 -0.36
C ARG A 128 4.57 -13.16 1.00
N MET A 129 4.06 -12.20 1.77
CA MET A 129 3.34 -12.48 3.02
C MET A 129 2.10 -13.35 2.76
N LEU A 130 1.26 -12.95 1.81
CA LEU A 130 0.03 -13.67 1.47
C LEU A 130 0.30 -15.14 1.08
N TYR A 131 1.25 -15.37 0.18
CA TYR A 131 1.58 -16.72 -0.28
C TYR A 131 2.21 -17.58 0.81
N THR A 132 2.94 -16.98 1.74
CA THR A 132 3.44 -17.65 2.93
C THR A 132 2.26 -18.14 3.80
N LEU A 133 1.23 -17.30 3.98
CA LEU A 133 0.02 -17.70 4.70
C LEU A 133 -0.78 -18.77 3.97
N TYR A 134 -0.94 -18.67 2.65
CA TYR A 134 -1.59 -19.70 1.83
C TYR A 134 -0.94 -21.07 2.01
N ASN A 135 0.39 -21.13 2.00
CA ASN A 135 1.13 -22.37 2.24
C ASN A 135 1.05 -22.86 3.70
N ALA A 136 0.68 -21.99 4.64
CA ALA A 136 0.48 -22.33 6.05
C ALA A 136 -0.92 -22.90 6.33
N VAL A 137 -1.94 -22.57 5.52
CA VAL A 137 -3.34 -22.99 5.72
C VAL A 137 -3.51 -24.51 5.83
N PRO A 138 -2.89 -25.36 4.99
CA PRO A 138 -3.04 -26.82 5.11
C PRO A 138 -2.58 -27.41 6.44
N ASN A 139 -1.77 -26.67 7.20
CA ASN A 139 -1.29 -27.10 8.52
C ASN A 139 -2.28 -26.76 9.66
N CYS A 140 -3.41 -26.12 9.36
CA CYS A 140 -4.45 -25.75 10.33
C CYS A 140 -5.69 -26.64 10.17
N PRO A 141 -5.94 -27.63 11.05
CA PRO A 141 -7.14 -28.47 11.01
C PRO A 141 -8.44 -27.67 11.12
N GLU A 142 -8.41 -26.46 11.68
CA GLU A 142 -9.53 -25.54 11.77
C GLU A 142 -9.94 -25.00 10.39
N LEU A 143 -9.00 -24.89 9.46
CA LEU A 143 -9.19 -24.32 8.13
C LEU A 143 -9.20 -25.35 7.00
N TRP A 144 -8.57 -26.50 7.20
CA TRP A 144 -8.28 -27.47 6.14
C TRP A 144 -8.73 -28.88 6.54
N GLU A 145 -9.38 -29.58 5.62
CA GLU A 145 -9.78 -30.98 5.79
C GLU A 145 -9.89 -31.68 4.45
N ALA A 146 -9.48 -32.97 4.39
CA ALA A 146 -9.58 -33.80 3.20
C ALA A 146 -8.97 -33.21 1.91
N GLY A 147 -7.91 -32.40 2.04
CA GLY A 147 -7.22 -31.79 0.90
C GLY A 147 -7.91 -30.53 0.36
N ALA A 148 -8.86 -29.97 1.09
CA ALA A 148 -9.55 -28.75 0.71
C ALA A 148 -9.71 -27.76 1.87
N ILE A 149 -9.92 -26.49 1.52
CA ILE A 149 -10.32 -25.47 2.49
C ILE A 149 -11.75 -25.75 2.97
N LYS A 150 -11.97 -25.57 4.28
CA LYS A 150 -13.30 -25.66 4.87
C LYS A 150 -14.16 -24.47 4.45
N LEU A 151 -15.46 -24.74 4.28
CA LEU A 151 -16.44 -23.75 3.87
C LEU A 151 -17.42 -23.43 5.00
N ASN A 152 -17.95 -22.22 5.03
CA ASN A 152 -19.03 -21.83 5.94
C ASN A 152 -20.39 -22.39 5.46
N SER A 153 -21.46 -22.12 6.20
CA SER A 153 -22.82 -22.55 5.83
C SER A 153 -23.36 -21.95 4.53
N LYS A 154 -22.70 -20.94 3.96
CA LYS A 154 -23.00 -20.31 2.68
C LYS A 154 -22.14 -20.85 1.52
N GLY A 155 -21.22 -21.79 1.79
CA GLY A 155 -20.31 -22.33 0.79
C GLY A 155 -19.08 -21.47 0.50
N GLU A 156 -18.77 -20.47 1.35
CA GLU A 156 -17.60 -19.60 1.18
C GLU A 156 -16.41 -20.10 2.02
N PRO A 157 -15.16 -19.95 1.55
CA PRO A 157 -13.97 -20.26 2.35
C PRO A 157 -14.00 -19.59 3.72
N ILE A 158 -13.72 -20.35 4.79
CA ILE A 158 -13.71 -19.78 6.15
C ILE A 158 -12.48 -18.93 6.47
N LEU A 159 -11.43 -19.04 5.64
CA LEU A 159 -10.23 -18.22 5.72
C LEU A 159 -10.55 -16.74 5.44
N ARG A 160 -10.07 -15.85 6.31
CA ARG A 160 -10.28 -14.41 6.21
C ARG A 160 -8.93 -13.70 6.11
N LEU A 161 -8.57 -13.30 4.89
CA LEU A 161 -7.33 -12.59 4.60
C LEU A 161 -7.61 -11.32 3.82
N SER A 162 -6.81 -10.27 4.04
CA SER A 162 -6.79 -9.08 3.19
C SER A 162 -5.37 -8.54 3.04
N MET A 163 -5.14 -7.85 1.92
CA MET A 163 -3.94 -7.04 1.70
C MET A 163 -4.26 -5.59 2.05
N GLY A 164 -3.45 -4.98 2.90
CA GLY A 164 -3.70 -3.67 3.48
C GLY A 164 -4.33 -3.76 4.85
N ILE A 165 -3.74 -3.04 5.80
CA ILE A 165 -4.20 -2.96 7.18
C ILE A 165 -5.16 -1.77 7.34
N THR A 166 -6.35 -2.05 7.87
CA THR A 166 -7.43 -1.07 8.02
C THR A 166 -7.44 -0.40 9.39
N GLU A 167 -6.85 -1.03 10.41
CA GLU A 167 -6.75 -0.52 11.78
C GLU A 167 -5.31 -0.61 12.27
N SER A 168 -4.80 0.46 12.89
CA SER A 168 -3.41 0.51 13.35
C SER A 168 -3.18 -0.10 14.75
N SER A 169 -4.25 -0.37 15.50
CA SER A 169 -4.15 -1.02 16.81
C SER A 169 -3.91 -2.53 16.68
N GLY A 170 -2.90 -3.05 17.37
CA GLY A 170 -2.63 -4.50 17.39
C GLY A 170 -1.81 -5.02 16.20
N VAL A 171 -1.30 -4.13 15.35
CA VAL A 171 -0.36 -4.47 14.28
C VAL A 171 0.94 -4.97 14.89
N GLN A 172 1.37 -6.15 14.44
CA GLN A 172 2.69 -6.70 14.73
C GLN A 172 3.60 -6.40 13.54
N THR A 173 4.70 -5.69 13.81
CA THR A 173 5.69 -5.30 12.82
C THR A 173 6.98 -6.05 13.03
N PHE A 174 7.58 -6.54 11.95
CA PHE A 174 8.91 -7.15 12.00
C PHE A 174 9.76 -6.78 10.78
N TRP A 175 11.07 -6.79 11.00
CA TRP A 175 12.10 -6.79 9.97
C TRP A 175 13.38 -7.38 10.60
N PRO A 176 14.26 -8.08 9.86
CA PRO A 176 14.12 -8.46 8.45
C PRO A 176 13.07 -9.57 8.24
N TRP A 177 12.81 -9.93 6.99
CA TRP A 177 11.87 -11.00 6.62
C TRP A 177 12.18 -12.32 7.33
N ARG A 178 11.15 -12.90 7.95
CA ARG A 178 11.15 -14.23 8.58
C ARG A 178 9.74 -14.81 8.46
N ASP A 179 9.59 -15.82 7.61
CA ASP A 179 8.34 -16.54 7.39
C ASP A 179 7.77 -17.13 8.69
N GLU A 180 8.64 -17.65 9.56
CA GLU A 180 8.27 -18.16 10.89
C GLU A 180 7.60 -17.12 11.79
N GLN A 181 7.96 -15.83 11.69
CA GLN A 181 7.29 -14.80 12.50
C GLN A 181 5.86 -14.57 12.01
N LEU A 182 5.65 -14.53 10.69
CA LEU A 182 4.34 -14.39 10.10
C LEU A 182 3.46 -15.61 10.40
N THR A 183 3.97 -16.82 10.18
CA THR A 183 3.20 -18.06 10.39
C THR A 183 2.92 -18.30 11.87
N ARG A 184 3.81 -17.91 12.79
CA ARG A 184 3.54 -17.98 14.23
C ARG A 184 2.35 -17.11 14.64
N VAL A 185 2.24 -15.91 14.09
CA VAL A 185 1.07 -15.05 14.32
C VAL A 185 -0.19 -15.71 13.78
N PHE A 186 -0.13 -16.24 12.55
CA PHE A 186 -1.24 -16.97 11.93
C PHE A 186 -1.70 -18.18 12.75
N TYR A 187 -0.78 -19.05 13.16
CA TYR A 187 -1.06 -20.26 13.93
C TYR A 187 -1.58 -20.00 15.33
N SER A 188 -1.38 -18.79 15.88
CA SER A 188 -1.93 -18.45 17.19
C SER A 188 -3.45 -18.30 17.19
N ALA A 189 -4.05 -17.98 16.05
CA ALA A 189 -5.50 -17.86 15.88
C ALA A 189 -5.92 -18.06 14.40
N PRO A 190 -5.86 -19.28 13.83
CA PRO A 190 -6.09 -19.49 12.39
C PRO A 190 -7.47 -19.03 11.87
N MET A 191 -8.48 -18.99 12.75
CA MET A 191 -9.85 -18.56 12.43
C MET A 191 -10.06 -17.04 12.50
N ALA A 192 -9.05 -16.28 12.94
CA ALA A 192 -9.07 -14.82 12.97
C ALA A 192 -9.09 -14.22 11.56
N ARG A 193 -9.39 -12.93 11.47
CA ARG A 193 -9.14 -12.16 10.24
C ARG A 193 -7.70 -11.68 10.25
N PHE A 194 -6.93 -11.99 9.21
CA PHE A 194 -5.58 -11.45 9.06
C PHE A 194 -5.50 -10.41 7.95
N GLU A 195 -4.78 -9.33 8.26
CA GLU A 195 -4.46 -8.27 7.32
C GLU A 195 -2.94 -8.15 7.24
N VAL A 196 -2.40 -8.07 6.03
CA VAL A 196 -0.95 -7.99 5.80
C VAL A 196 -0.59 -6.88 4.85
N GLU A 197 0.54 -6.24 5.10
CA GLU A 197 1.15 -5.27 4.20
C GLU A 197 2.66 -5.17 4.48
N ALA A 198 3.42 -4.80 3.47
CA ALA A 198 4.85 -4.57 3.59
C ALA A 198 5.20 -3.18 3.05
N TRP A 199 6.10 -2.46 3.73
CA TRP A 199 6.50 -1.11 3.36
C TRP A 199 8.01 -1.01 3.22
N ASP A 200 8.48 -0.46 2.09
CA ASP A 200 9.87 -0.06 1.95
C ASP A 200 10.05 1.31 2.60
N VAL A 201 10.94 1.39 3.60
CA VAL A 201 11.15 2.58 4.43
C VAL A 201 12.47 3.25 4.06
N TYR A 202 12.40 4.55 3.80
CA TYR A 202 13.53 5.41 3.50
C TYR A 202 13.60 6.59 4.47
N LYS A 203 14.81 7.12 4.67
CA LYS A 203 15.04 8.36 5.41
C LYS A 203 16.13 9.18 4.74
N ASN A 204 15.84 10.45 4.46
CA ASN A 204 16.75 11.40 3.80
C ASN A 204 17.37 10.84 2.50
N GLY A 205 16.55 10.19 1.66
CA GLY A 205 16.95 9.57 0.40
C GLY A 205 17.56 8.17 0.54
N LYS A 206 17.83 7.71 1.76
CA LYS A 206 18.47 6.41 2.02
C LYS A 206 17.46 5.32 2.34
N TYR A 207 17.56 4.17 1.68
CA TYR A 207 16.83 2.97 2.06
C TYR A 207 17.29 2.45 3.43
N LEU A 208 16.33 2.14 4.31
CA LEU A 208 16.58 1.60 5.65
C LEU A 208 16.30 0.11 5.70
N TYR A 209 15.06 -0.30 5.41
CA TYR A 209 14.57 -1.67 5.49
C TYR A 209 13.18 -1.79 4.85
N THR A 210 12.74 -3.02 4.58
CA THR A 210 11.33 -3.35 4.36
C THR A 210 10.74 -3.82 5.68
N GLU A 211 9.67 -3.16 6.14
CA GLU A 211 8.90 -3.59 7.31
C GLU A 211 7.71 -4.44 6.88
N TYR A 212 7.43 -5.50 7.64
CA TYR A 212 6.33 -6.43 7.42
C TYR A 212 5.33 -6.27 8.55
N ASN A 213 4.10 -5.91 8.21
CA ASN A 213 3.04 -5.69 9.16
C ASN A 213 1.99 -6.80 9.02
N VAL A 214 1.63 -7.41 10.13
CA VAL A 214 0.55 -8.39 10.22
C VAL A 214 -0.37 -8.04 11.39
N MET A 215 -1.66 -8.04 11.14
CA MET A 215 -2.69 -7.88 12.16
C MET A 215 -3.60 -9.11 12.15
N GLY A 216 -3.83 -9.71 13.32
CA GLY A 216 -4.84 -10.77 13.51
C GLY A 216 -5.93 -10.28 14.46
N MET A 217 -7.19 -10.34 14.03
CA MET A 217 -8.38 -9.89 14.76
C MET A 217 -9.33 -11.04 15.12
#